data_AF-A0A0A2TDR1-F1
#
_entry.id   AF-A0A0A2TDR1-F1
#
_cell.length_a   1.000
_cell.length_b   1.000
_cell.length_c   1.000
_cell.angle_alpha   90.00
_cell.angle_beta   90.00
_cell.angle_gamma   90.00
#
_symmetry.space_group_name_H-M   'P 1'
#
loop_
_entity.id
_entity.type
_entity.pdbx_description
1 polymer ?
#
loop_
_entity_poly.entity_id
_entity_poly.type
_entity_poly.pdbx_seq_one_letter_code
_entity_poly.pdbx_strand_id
1 'polypeptide(L)'
;MHSTGPFTETKRAKRIRFVVIGISIISVIFAFTVQNQLLVSITKDKKQEQMITSSVKPDGITEVAMIKNRDNQSFLVLYEVEEKSFKFNTKSYVKIQTPISSILYDRQDRLWMKQKDKWVRLNQSLEKVEFNESSPEEKGIDKRILKTTKKDNVYKAKLKYDHNLVWSNTFTSNPIQTVPLDKEQEVWLVLFQNGETKVITTT
;
A
#
# COMPACT_ATOMS: atom_id res chain seq x y z
N MET A 1 73.68 -32.50 4.10
CA MET A 1 72.62 -31.84 3.32
C MET A 1 71.79 -31.01 4.29
N HIS A 2 71.63 -29.71 4.01
CA HIS A 2 71.18 -28.70 4.97
C HIS A 2 69.75 -28.95 5.48
N SER A 3 69.63 -29.11 6.79
CA SER A 3 68.39 -29.00 7.55
C SER A 3 67.99 -27.53 7.62
N THR A 4 66.87 -27.16 7.00
CA THR A 4 66.23 -25.86 7.20
C THR A 4 65.39 -25.96 8.48
N GLY A 5 65.96 -25.50 9.59
CA GLY A 5 65.25 -25.42 10.87
C GLY A 5 63.98 -24.56 10.79
N PRO A 6 63.04 -24.70 11.73
CA PRO A 6 61.78 -23.97 11.70
C PRO A 6 62.08 -22.47 11.89
N PHE A 7 61.67 -21.64 10.93
CA PHE A 7 61.76 -20.19 11.05
C PHE A 7 60.94 -19.73 12.26
N THR A 8 61.62 -19.39 13.36
CA THR A 8 60.99 -18.83 14.56
C THR A 8 60.50 -17.43 14.23
N GLU A 9 59.18 -17.27 14.09
CA GLU A 9 58.54 -16.01 13.76
C GLU A 9 58.91 -14.94 14.81
N THR A 10 59.49 -13.81 14.36
CA THR A 10 59.83 -12.72 15.27
C THR A 10 58.58 -12.04 15.82
N LYS A 11 58.61 -11.53 17.06
CA LYS A 11 57.49 -10.82 17.70
C LYS A 11 56.93 -9.68 16.83
N ARG A 12 57.79 -9.05 16.01
CA ARG A 12 57.45 -7.99 15.06
C ARG A 12 56.64 -8.53 13.88
N ALA A 13 57.04 -9.66 13.29
CA ALA A 13 56.30 -10.31 12.21
C ALA A 13 54.91 -10.76 12.68
N LYS A 14 54.84 -11.35 13.88
CA LYS A 14 53.57 -11.76 14.51
C LYS A 14 52.61 -10.57 14.71
N ARG A 15 53.10 -9.43 15.19
CA ARG A 15 52.30 -8.21 15.35
C ARG A 15 51.80 -7.65 14.02
N ILE A 16 52.65 -7.62 12.98
CA ILE A 16 52.27 -7.15 11.64
C ILE A 16 51.17 -8.06 11.05
N ARG A 17 51.31 -9.39 11.19
CA ARG A 17 50.31 -10.36 10.73
C ARG A 17 48.93 -10.09 11.36
N PHE A 18 48.88 -9.85 12.67
CA PHE A 18 47.61 -9.52 13.33
C PHE A 18 47.00 -8.20 12.85
N VAL A 19 47.82 -7.19 12.59
CA VAL A 19 47.35 -5.90 12.04
C VAL A 19 46.77 -6.08 10.64
N VAL A 20 47.46 -6.83 9.76
CA VAL A 20 46.98 -7.11 8.40
C VAL A 20 45.69 -7.91 8.43
N ILE A 21 45.59 -8.94 9.28
CA ILE A 21 44.35 -9.71 9.46
C ILE A 21 43.22 -8.81 9.96
N GLY A 22 43.49 -7.94 10.93
CA GLY A 22 42.50 -6.99 11.44
C GLY A 22 41.96 -6.04 10.37
N ILE A 23 42.85 -5.46 9.56
CA ILE A 23 42.46 -4.58 8.45
C ILE A 23 41.65 -5.35 7.40
N SER A 24 42.05 -6.58 7.06
CA SER A 24 41.32 -7.42 6.12
C SER A 24 39.91 -7.74 6.62
N ILE A 25 39.73 -8.07 7.90
CA ILE A 25 38.42 -8.33 8.49
C ILE A 25 37.54 -7.07 8.44
N ILE A 26 38.08 -5.91 8.83
CA ILE A 26 37.35 -4.64 8.80
C ILE A 26 36.95 -4.25 7.37
N SER A 27 37.85 -4.44 6.40
CA SER A 27 37.58 -4.17 4.99
C SER A 27 36.44 -5.03 4.45
N VAL A 28 36.43 -6.34 4.79
CA VAL A 28 35.34 -7.25 4.40
C VAL A 28 34.02 -6.82 5.03
N ILE A 29 33.99 -6.49 6.33
CA ILE A 29 32.78 -6.02 7.01
C ILE A 29 32.27 -4.73 6.36
N PHE A 30 33.15 -3.79 6.04
CA PHE A 30 32.81 -2.52 5.40
C PHE A 30 32.27 -2.71 3.97
N ALA A 31 32.86 -3.62 3.19
CA ALA A 31 32.38 -3.95 1.86
C ALA A 31 30.96 -4.56 1.92
N PHE A 32 30.70 -5.46 2.87
CA PHE A 32 29.37 -6.04 3.06
C PHE A 32 28.33 -5.01 3.52
N THR A 33 28.67 -4.07 4.40
CA THR A 33 27.72 -3.03 4.83
C THR A 33 27.38 -2.07 3.71
N VAL A 34 28.37 -1.63 2.92
CA VAL A 34 28.15 -0.75 1.75
C VAL A 34 27.32 -1.46 0.68
N GLN A 35 27.64 -2.72 0.37
CA GLN A 35 26.89 -3.51 -0.62
C GLN A 35 25.45 -3.74 -0.17
N ASN A 36 25.22 -4.02 1.12
CA ASN A 36 23.88 -4.18 1.67
C ASN A 36 23.08 -2.87 1.66
N GLN A 37 23.70 -1.74 2.01
CA GLN A 37 23.04 -0.43 1.92
C GLN A 37 22.66 -0.08 0.48
N LEU A 38 23.51 -0.42 -0.50
CA LEU A 38 23.27 -0.17 -1.91
C LEU A 38 22.19 -1.12 -2.48
N LEU A 39 22.14 -2.38 -2.05
CA LEU A 39 21.05 -3.30 -2.39
C LEU A 39 19.72 -2.86 -1.75
N VAL A 40 19.73 -2.43 -0.50
CA VAL A 40 18.53 -1.95 0.21
C VAL A 40 18.00 -0.64 -0.38
N SER A 41 18.89 0.25 -0.89
CA SER A 41 18.47 1.49 -1.55
C SER A 41 17.90 1.24 -2.95
N ILE A 42 18.45 0.28 -3.71
CA ILE A 42 17.94 -0.11 -5.04
C ILE A 42 16.61 -0.88 -4.93
N THR A 43 16.43 -1.70 -3.88
CA THR A 43 15.24 -2.56 -3.73
C THR A 43 14.11 -1.91 -2.92
N LYS A 44 14.25 -0.64 -2.54
CA LYS A 44 13.15 0.13 -1.94
C LYS A 44 12.17 0.54 -3.05
N ASP A 45 11.46 -0.44 -3.61
CA ASP A 45 10.19 -0.19 -4.30
C ASP A 45 9.35 0.66 -3.34
N LYS A 46 9.15 1.94 -3.69
CA LYS A 46 8.43 2.90 -2.85
C LYS A 46 7.02 2.34 -2.63
N LYS A 47 6.73 1.92 -1.40
CA LYS A 47 5.38 1.49 -1.02
C LYS A 47 4.39 2.56 -1.45
N GLN A 48 3.48 2.17 -2.33
CA GLN A 48 2.37 3.01 -2.76
C GLN A 48 1.46 3.31 -1.57
N GLU A 49 0.92 4.53 -1.51
CA GLU A 49 -0.12 4.84 -0.54
C GLU A 49 -1.35 3.96 -0.79
N GLN A 50 -1.91 3.37 0.28
CA GLN A 50 -3.10 2.54 0.14
C GLN A 50 -4.32 3.41 -0.13
N MET A 51 -5.15 2.98 -1.06
CA MET A 51 -6.35 3.69 -1.49
C MET A 51 -7.44 2.66 -1.72
N ILE A 52 -8.69 3.06 -1.52
CA ILE A 52 -9.89 2.26 -1.79
C ILE A 52 -10.90 3.07 -2.61
N THR A 53 -11.62 2.41 -3.49
CA THR A 53 -12.82 2.93 -4.13
C THR A 53 -13.81 1.80 -4.32
N SER A 54 -15.11 2.09 -4.33
CA SER A 54 -16.14 1.09 -4.59
C SER A 54 -17.15 1.55 -5.63
N SER A 55 -17.73 0.58 -6.33
CA SER A 55 -18.96 0.76 -7.07
C SER A 55 -19.97 -0.29 -6.63
N VAL A 56 -21.07 0.19 -6.06
CA VAL A 56 -22.25 -0.62 -5.77
C VAL A 56 -23.10 -0.71 -7.02
N LYS A 57 -23.27 -1.93 -7.56
CA LYS A 57 -24.02 -2.17 -8.80
C LYS A 57 -25.51 -2.42 -8.53
N PRO A 58 -26.38 -2.21 -9.54
CA PRO A 58 -27.82 -2.46 -9.43
C PRO A 58 -28.20 -3.93 -9.15
N ASP A 59 -27.33 -4.88 -9.44
CA ASP A 59 -27.55 -6.32 -9.20
C ASP A 59 -27.23 -6.75 -7.75
N GLY A 60 -26.79 -5.82 -6.89
CA GLY A 60 -26.40 -6.10 -5.50
C GLY A 60 -24.92 -6.48 -5.37
N ILE A 61 -24.17 -6.58 -6.46
CA ILE A 61 -22.74 -6.87 -6.40
C ILE A 61 -21.96 -5.57 -6.22
N THR A 62 -21.09 -5.51 -5.21
CA THR A 62 -20.19 -4.37 -5.03
C THR A 62 -18.80 -4.70 -5.52
N GLU A 63 -18.26 -3.88 -6.42
CA GLU A 63 -16.85 -3.96 -6.82
C GLU A 63 -16.00 -3.01 -6.00
N VAL A 64 -14.93 -3.52 -5.41
CA VAL A 64 -13.99 -2.72 -4.59
C VAL A 64 -12.61 -2.80 -5.23
N ALA A 65 -12.08 -1.66 -5.64
CA ALA A 65 -10.69 -1.55 -6.05
C ALA A 65 -9.85 -1.02 -4.89
N MET A 66 -8.73 -1.69 -4.61
CA MET A 66 -7.86 -1.37 -3.48
C MET A 66 -6.40 -1.49 -3.85
N ILE A 67 -5.59 -0.55 -3.38
CA ILE A 67 -4.13 -0.67 -3.43
C ILE A 67 -3.64 -1.38 -2.16
N LYS A 68 -3.00 -2.53 -2.32
CA LYS A 68 -2.39 -3.31 -1.23
C LYS A 68 -0.88 -3.39 -1.38
N ASN A 69 -0.19 -3.27 -0.25
CA ASN A 69 1.26 -3.46 -0.18
C ASN A 69 1.57 -4.83 0.41
N ARG A 70 2.32 -5.67 -0.32
CA ARG A 70 2.73 -7.01 0.11
C ARG A 70 4.15 -7.28 -0.38
N ASP A 71 5.00 -7.84 0.49
CA ASP A 71 6.37 -8.26 0.12
C ASP A 71 7.18 -7.13 -0.56
N ASN A 72 7.06 -5.90 -0.03
CA ASN A 72 7.63 -4.66 -0.57
C ASN A 72 7.17 -4.27 -1.99
N GLN A 73 6.12 -4.90 -2.49
CA GLN A 73 5.49 -4.56 -3.76
C GLN A 73 4.08 -4.01 -3.53
N SER A 74 3.64 -3.15 -4.45
CA SER A 74 2.29 -2.59 -4.44
C SER A 74 1.46 -3.22 -5.54
N PHE A 75 0.22 -3.58 -5.21
CA PHE A 75 -0.73 -4.21 -6.12
C PHE A 75 -2.02 -3.43 -6.13
N LEU A 76 -2.59 -3.22 -7.32
CA LEU A 76 -3.99 -2.85 -7.45
C LEU A 76 -4.78 -4.15 -7.50
N VAL A 77 -5.75 -4.29 -6.61
CA VAL A 77 -6.56 -5.49 -6.47
C VAL A 77 -8.02 -5.12 -6.64
N LEU A 78 -8.72 -5.86 -7.50
CA LEU A 78 -10.15 -5.74 -7.69
C LEU A 78 -10.86 -6.88 -6.97
N TYR A 79 -11.79 -6.52 -6.10
CA TYR A 79 -12.64 -7.44 -5.36
C TYR A 79 -14.08 -7.33 -5.84
N GLU A 80 -14.76 -8.45 -5.80
CA GLU A 80 -16.21 -8.54 -5.77
C GLU A 80 -16.65 -8.80 -4.32
N VAL A 81 -17.63 -8.06 -3.83
CA VAL A 81 -18.16 -8.16 -2.49
C VAL A 81 -19.63 -8.56 -2.58
N GLU A 82 -19.96 -9.71 -1.99
CA GLU A 82 -21.33 -10.19 -1.90
C GLU A 82 -22.13 -9.38 -0.86
N GLU A 83 -23.29 -8.84 -1.25
CA GLU A 83 -24.11 -7.94 -0.42
C GLU A 83 -24.50 -8.52 0.94
N LYS A 84 -24.87 -9.81 0.99
CA LYS A 84 -25.43 -10.43 2.20
C LYS A 84 -24.37 -10.85 3.21
N SER A 85 -23.24 -11.35 2.72
CA SER A 85 -22.18 -11.93 3.55
C SER A 85 -21.00 -10.97 3.74
N PHE A 86 -20.93 -9.92 2.93
CA PHE A 86 -19.78 -9.02 2.79
C PHE A 86 -18.46 -9.78 2.55
N LYS A 87 -18.55 -10.96 1.90
CA LYS A 87 -17.39 -11.77 1.56
C LYS A 87 -16.68 -11.19 0.35
N PHE A 88 -15.37 -10.97 0.49
CA PHE A 88 -14.51 -10.45 -0.56
C PHE A 88 -13.96 -11.60 -1.41
N ASN A 89 -14.28 -11.58 -2.70
CA ASN A 89 -13.72 -12.48 -3.70
C ASN A 89 -12.78 -11.70 -4.62
N THR A 90 -11.52 -12.10 -4.70
CA THR A 90 -10.56 -11.45 -5.60
C THR A 90 -10.91 -11.76 -7.06
N LYS A 91 -11.21 -10.74 -7.86
CA LYS A 91 -11.42 -10.88 -9.32
C LYS A 91 -10.10 -10.84 -10.09
N SER A 92 -9.29 -9.83 -9.81
CA SER A 92 -8.04 -9.58 -10.52
C SER A 92 -7.07 -8.79 -9.65
N TYR A 93 -5.79 -8.89 -9.97
CA TYR A 93 -4.76 -8.06 -9.35
C TYR A 93 -3.64 -7.79 -10.35
N VAL A 94 -3.00 -6.63 -10.22
CA VAL A 94 -1.86 -6.25 -11.06
C VAL A 94 -0.80 -5.54 -10.21
N LYS A 95 0.47 -5.84 -10.47
CA LYS A 95 1.59 -5.12 -9.82
C LYS A 95 1.62 -3.68 -10.33
N ILE A 96 1.69 -2.73 -9.41
CA ILE A 96 1.82 -1.31 -9.69
C ILE A 96 3.29 -1.03 -10.04
N GLN A 97 3.55 -0.74 -11.31
CA GLN A 97 4.89 -0.36 -11.79
C GLN A 97 5.12 1.16 -11.77
N THR A 98 4.05 1.95 -11.83
CA THR A 98 4.09 3.41 -11.82
C THR A 98 3.23 3.91 -10.69
N PRO A 99 3.69 4.88 -9.88
CA PRO A 99 2.92 5.41 -8.78
C PRO A 99 1.53 5.89 -9.21
N ILE A 100 0.52 5.55 -8.42
CA ILE A 100 -0.88 5.92 -8.62
C ILE A 100 -1.21 7.02 -7.62
N SER A 101 -1.78 8.15 -8.06
CA SER A 101 -2.17 9.23 -7.15
C SER A 101 -3.66 9.21 -6.78
N SER A 102 -4.49 8.49 -7.53
CA SER A 102 -5.91 8.35 -7.25
C SER A 102 -6.48 7.12 -7.94
N ILE A 103 -7.53 6.53 -7.36
CA ILE A 103 -8.40 5.53 -8.01
C ILE A 103 -9.86 5.93 -7.78
N LEU A 104 -10.72 5.76 -8.78
CA LEU A 104 -12.15 6.02 -8.65
C LEU A 104 -12.97 5.23 -9.67
N TYR A 105 -14.27 5.08 -9.41
CA TYR A 105 -15.24 4.64 -10.40
C TYR A 105 -15.98 5.85 -10.99
N ASP A 106 -16.11 5.87 -12.32
CA ASP A 106 -16.93 6.88 -12.98
C ASP A 106 -18.43 6.54 -12.95
N ARG A 107 -19.27 7.47 -13.40
CA ARG A 107 -20.73 7.29 -13.46
C ARG A 107 -21.21 6.04 -14.21
N GLN A 108 -20.36 5.44 -15.04
CA GLN A 108 -20.65 4.25 -15.84
C GLN A 108 -20.02 2.98 -15.26
N ASP A 109 -19.59 3.02 -14.00
CA ASP A 109 -18.98 1.88 -13.29
C ASP A 109 -17.67 1.40 -13.91
N ARG A 110 -16.93 2.33 -14.53
CA ARG A 110 -15.62 2.04 -15.10
C ARG A 110 -14.55 2.48 -14.10
N LEU A 111 -13.59 1.60 -13.85
CA LEU A 111 -12.48 1.89 -12.95
C LEU A 111 -11.45 2.76 -13.66
N TRP A 112 -11.08 3.85 -13.00
CA TRP A 112 -10.03 4.76 -13.44
C TRP A 112 -8.94 4.88 -12.38
N MET A 113 -7.70 5.08 -12.85
CA MET A 113 -6.56 5.42 -12.00
C MET A 113 -5.82 6.63 -12.55
N LYS A 114 -5.25 7.46 -11.67
CA LYS A 114 -4.40 8.58 -12.06
C LYS A 114 -2.93 8.19 -11.95
N GLN A 115 -2.19 8.24 -13.06
CA GLN A 115 -0.75 7.98 -13.12
C GLN A 115 -0.06 9.10 -13.91
N LYS A 116 1.00 9.71 -13.36
CA LYS A 116 1.75 10.79 -14.00
C LYS A 116 0.83 11.90 -14.56
N ASP A 117 -0.14 12.32 -13.75
CA ASP A 117 -1.15 13.32 -14.07
C ASP A 117 -2.13 12.98 -15.21
N LYS A 118 -2.13 11.74 -15.68
CA LYS A 118 -3.10 11.23 -16.66
C LYS A 118 -4.03 10.22 -16.04
N TRP A 119 -5.30 10.32 -16.37
CA TRP A 119 -6.30 9.33 -16.03
C TRP A 119 -6.24 8.19 -17.03
N VAL A 120 -6.25 6.96 -16.51
CA VAL A 120 -6.17 5.73 -17.28
C VAL A 120 -7.35 4.86 -16.91
N ARG A 121 -8.16 4.50 -17.91
CA ARG A 121 -9.27 3.56 -17.72
C ARG A 121 -8.74 2.14 -17.72
N LEU A 122 -9.25 1.35 -16.78
CA LEU A 122 -8.92 -0.06 -16.64
C LEU A 122 -10.10 -0.93 -17.07
N ASN A 123 -9.80 -2.08 -17.68
CA ASN A 123 -10.79 -3.15 -17.83
C ASN A 123 -10.85 -4.01 -16.54
N GLN A 124 -11.70 -5.04 -16.56
CA GLN A 124 -11.86 -5.97 -15.42
C GLN A 124 -10.59 -6.77 -15.10
N SER A 125 -9.71 -6.97 -16.08
CA SER A 125 -8.38 -7.58 -15.92
C SER A 125 -7.30 -6.59 -15.46
N LEU A 126 -7.68 -5.33 -15.17
CA LEU A 126 -6.80 -4.22 -14.80
C LEU A 126 -5.78 -3.84 -15.88
N GLU A 127 -6.10 -4.12 -17.15
CA GLU A 127 -5.34 -3.67 -18.30
C GLU A 127 -5.77 -2.27 -18.72
N LYS A 128 -4.83 -1.48 -19.24
CA LYS A 128 -5.06 -0.09 -19.65
C LYS A 128 -5.78 -0.07 -20.99
N VAL A 129 -6.94 0.58 -21.05
CA VAL A 129 -7.78 0.63 -22.25
C VAL A 129 -7.81 2.03 -22.86
N GLU A 130 -7.90 3.07 -22.04
CA GLU A 130 -8.06 4.45 -22.50
C GLU A 130 -7.27 5.43 -21.62
N PHE A 131 -6.96 6.59 -22.19
CA PHE A 131 -6.23 7.67 -21.53
C PHE A 131 -7.02 8.98 -21.65
N ASN A 132 -7.09 9.73 -20.56
CA ASN A 132 -7.68 11.06 -20.55
C ASN A 132 -6.82 12.00 -19.68
N GLU A 133 -6.68 13.25 -20.09
CA GLU A 133 -6.01 14.28 -19.29
C GLU A 133 -6.96 14.87 -18.25
N SER A 134 -8.24 14.96 -18.58
CA SER A 134 -9.27 15.46 -17.68
C SER A 134 -9.76 14.36 -16.73
N SER A 135 -10.17 14.77 -15.53
CA SER A 135 -10.77 13.85 -14.56
C SER A 135 -12.05 13.25 -15.12
N PRO A 136 -12.25 11.92 -15.06
CA PRO A 136 -13.55 11.33 -15.30
C PRO A 136 -14.56 11.89 -14.30
N GLU A 137 -15.82 12.00 -14.73
CA GLU A 137 -16.91 12.35 -13.83
C GLU A 137 -17.10 11.22 -12.81
N GLU A 138 -16.76 11.51 -11.56
CA GLU A 138 -16.85 10.55 -10.48
C GLU A 138 -18.30 10.11 -10.22
N LYS A 139 -18.48 8.82 -9.94
CA LYS A 139 -19.77 8.26 -9.53
C LYS A 139 -20.14 8.81 -8.15
N GLY A 140 -21.09 9.73 -8.15
CA GLY A 140 -21.54 10.40 -6.93
C GLY A 140 -20.52 11.48 -6.53
N ILE A 141 -20.78 12.71 -6.97
CA ILE A 141 -20.03 13.92 -6.60
C ILE A 141 -19.78 13.89 -5.09
N ASP A 142 -18.52 13.69 -4.71
CA ASP A 142 -18.06 13.27 -3.39
C ASP A 142 -18.25 14.37 -2.34
N LYS A 143 -19.51 14.59 -1.93
CA LYS A 143 -19.84 15.40 -0.74
C LYS A 143 -19.55 14.66 0.57
N ARG A 144 -18.91 13.49 0.50
CA ARG A 144 -18.58 12.68 1.67
C ARG A 144 -17.31 13.22 2.29
N ILE A 145 -17.41 13.62 3.56
CA ILE A 145 -16.26 14.13 4.30
C ILE A 145 -16.06 13.24 5.50
N LEU A 146 -15.01 12.43 5.47
CA LEU A 146 -14.51 11.72 6.64
C LEU A 146 -13.71 12.69 7.51
N LYS A 147 -14.17 12.92 8.74
CA LYS A 147 -13.44 13.70 9.74
C LYS A 147 -13.01 12.81 10.88
N THR A 148 -11.72 12.79 11.18
CA THR A 148 -11.16 12.05 12.30
C THR A 148 -10.60 13.00 13.35
N THR A 149 -10.89 12.74 14.62
CA THR A 149 -10.32 13.48 15.76
C THR A 149 -9.68 12.48 16.73
N LYS A 150 -8.44 12.74 17.15
CA LYS A 150 -7.71 11.89 18.10
C LYS A 150 -7.84 12.44 19.52
N LYS A 151 -8.20 11.59 20.47
CA LYS A 151 -8.17 11.87 21.91
C LYS A 151 -7.80 10.60 22.66
N ASP A 152 -6.81 10.66 23.55
CA ASP A 152 -6.42 9.55 24.45
C ASP A 152 -6.21 8.20 23.72
N ASN A 153 -5.47 8.22 22.59
CA ASN A 153 -5.23 7.06 21.71
C ASN A 153 -6.47 6.44 21.02
N VAL A 154 -7.62 7.10 21.12
CA VAL A 154 -8.83 6.74 20.38
C VAL A 154 -9.06 7.74 19.25
N TYR A 155 -9.36 7.21 18.07
CA TYR A 155 -9.75 7.99 16.89
C TYR A 155 -11.26 7.99 16.77
N LYS A 156 -11.90 9.14 16.97
CA LYS A 156 -13.31 9.33 16.68
C LYS A 156 -13.46 9.75 15.22
N ALA A 157 -14.07 8.89 14.42
CA ALA A 157 -14.36 9.15 13.02
C ALA A 157 -15.82 9.53 12.86
N LYS A 158 -16.08 10.52 12.00
CA LYS A 158 -17.41 10.96 11.60
C LYS A 158 -17.45 11.04 10.09
N LEU A 159 -18.34 10.28 9.47
CA LEU A 159 -18.63 10.42 8.06
C LEU A 159 -19.81 11.37 7.89
N LYS A 160 -19.63 12.40 7.07
CA LYS A 160 -20.71 13.31 6.69
C LYS A 160 -21.03 13.21 5.22
N TYR A 161 -22.29 13.27 4.86
CA TYR A 161 -22.77 13.42 3.48
C TYR A 161 -23.66 14.65 3.41
N ASP A 162 -23.33 15.59 2.52
CA ASP A 162 -24.05 16.86 2.38
C ASP A 162 -24.29 17.57 3.73
N HIS A 163 -23.23 17.66 4.54
CA HIS A 163 -23.20 18.19 5.90
C HIS A 163 -23.94 17.38 6.99
N ASN A 164 -24.78 16.41 6.62
CA ASN A 164 -25.47 15.51 7.54
C ASN A 164 -24.54 14.41 8.05
N LEU A 165 -24.65 14.05 9.33
CA LEU A 165 -23.89 12.94 9.90
C LEU A 165 -24.49 11.63 9.40
N VAL A 166 -23.69 10.84 8.69
CA VAL A 166 -24.08 9.49 8.24
C VAL A 166 -23.81 8.49 9.36
N TRP A 167 -22.59 8.50 9.90
CA TRP A 167 -22.24 7.67 11.05
C TRP A 167 -21.07 8.25 11.84
N SER A 168 -20.94 7.81 13.10
CA SER A 168 -19.83 8.14 13.98
C SER A 168 -19.37 6.89 14.74
N ASN A 169 -18.10 6.55 14.66
CA ASN A 169 -17.53 5.39 15.36
C ASN A 169 -16.16 5.73 15.95
N THR A 170 -15.67 4.89 16.86
CA THR A 170 -14.38 5.02 17.53
C THR A 170 -13.47 3.85 17.19
N PHE A 171 -12.22 4.17 16.86
CA PHE A 171 -11.23 3.18 16.45
C PHE A 171 -9.92 3.35 17.21
N THR A 172 -9.15 2.27 17.29
CA THR A 172 -7.78 2.28 17.84
C THR A 172 -6.73 2.73 16.82
N SER A 173 -7.09 2.76 15.52
CA SER A 173 -6.25 3.21 14.42
C SER A 173 -6.95 4.34 13.66
N ASN A 174 -6.17 5.19 12.97
CA ASN A 174 -6.66 6.34 12.24
C ASN A 174 -7.31 5.91 10.91
N PRO A 175 -8.64 6.05 10.72
CA PRO A 175 -9.25 5.83 9.42
C PRO A 175 -8.93 6.98 8.47
N ILE A 176 -8.55 6.63 7.24
CA ILE A 176 -8.11 7.57 6.20
C ILE A 176 -9.08 7.65 5.03
N GLN A 177 -9.82 6.58 4.74
CA GLN A 177 -10.77 6.54 3.63
C GLN A 177 -11.91 5.57 3.95
N THR A 178 -13.09 5.84 3.39
CA THR A 178 -14.29 5.02 3.59
C THR A 178 -15.08 4.94 2.30
N VAL A 179 -15.62 3.77 1.97
CA VAL A 179 -16.45 3.57 0.78
C VAL A 179 -17.68 2.71 1.12
N PRO A 180 -18.84 2.94 0.51
CA PRO A 180 -20.04 2.15 0.76
C PRO A 180 -19.89 0.74 0.17
N LEU A 181 -20.51 -0.25 0.80
CA LEU A 181 -20.58 -1.64 0.34
C LEU A 181 -21.96 -2.07 -0.12
N ASP A 182 -22.99 -1.29 0.17
CA ASP A 182 -24.38 -1.56 -0.13
C ASP A 182 -25.08 -0.30 -0.68
N LYS A 183 -26.28 -0.47 -1.24
CA LYS A 183 -27.03 0.64 -1.85
C LYS A 183 -27.66 1.58 -0.84
N GLU A 184 -28.12 1.01 0.27
CA GLU A 184 -28.73 1.74 1.40
C GLU A 184 -27.68 2.58 2.14
N GLN A 185 -26.38 2.31 1.90
CA GLN A 185 -25.24 2.96 2.56
C GLN A 185 -25.23 2.73 4.08
N GLU A 186 -25.74 1.57 4.50
CA GLU A 186 -25.71 1.14 5.89
C GLU A 186 -24.39 0.44 6.21
N VAL A 187 -23.66 -0.05 5.20
CA VAL A 187 -22.43 -0.81 5.37
C VAL A 187 -21.26 -0.15 4.66
N TRP A 188 -20.17 0.02 5.40
CA TRP A 188 -19.00 0.77 4.95
C TRP A 188 -17.73 -0.05 5.09
N LEU A 189 -16.87 0.02 4.08
CA LEU A 189 -15.49 -0.41 4.17
C LEU A 189 -14.63 0.78 4.58
N VAL A 190 -13.92 0.63 5.70
CA VAL A 190 -13.01 1.63 6.26
C VAL A 190 -11.57 1.20 6.04
N LEU A 191 -10.77 2.05 5.40
CA LEU A 191 -9.32 1.91 5.28
C LEU A 191 -8.62 2.72 6.37
N PHE A 192 -7.65 2.09 7.03
CA PHE A 192 -6.85 2.69 8.10
C PHE A 192 -5.44 3.04 7.62
N GLN A 193 -4.80 3.98 8.32
CA GLN A 193 -3.45 4.44 7.99
C GLN A 193 -2.38 3.34 8.09
N ASN A 194 -2.59 2.33 8.94
CA ASN A 194 -1.73 1.14 9.03
C ASN A 194 -1.97 0.13 7.89
N GLY A 195 -2.97 0.39 7.03
CA GLY A 195 -3.34 -0.45 5.90
C GLY A 195 -4.31 -1.59 6.22
N GLU A 196 -4.82 -1.64 7.45
CA GLU A 196 -5.94 -2.52 7.77
C GLU A 196 -7.22 -2.01 7.12
N THR A 197 -8.17 -2.93 6.92
CA THR A 197 -9.52 -2.58 6.47
C THR A 197 -10.54 -3.25 7.36
N LYS A 198 -11.64 -2.56 7.65
CA LYS A 198 -12.75 -3.11 8.44
C LYS A 198 -14.09 -2.76 7.80
N VAL A 199 -14.99 -3.72 7.83
CA VAL A 199 -16.40 -3.49 7.50
C VAL A 199 -17.11 -3.00 8.75
N ILE A 200 -17.89 -1.94 8.64
CA ILE A 200 -18.73 -1.40 9.70
C ILE A 200 -20.16 -1.27 9.21
N THR A 201 -21.12 -1.44 10.12
CA THR A 201 -22.54 -1.20 9.86
C THR A 201 -22.99 0.02 10.66
N THR A 202 -23.83 0.86 10.08
CA THR A 202 -24.48 1.97 10.77
C THR A 202 -25.59 1.43 11.66
N THR A 203 -25.45 1.59 12.98
CA THR A 203 -26.49 1.30 13.97
C THR A 203 -27.31 2.54 14.31
#